data_AF-H9X529-F1
#
_entry.id   AF-H9X529-F1
#
_cell.length_a   1.000
_cell.length_b   1.000
_cell.length_c   1.000
_cell.angle_alpha   90.00
_cell.angle_beta   90.00
_cell.angle_gamma   90.00
#
_symmetry.space_group_name_H-M   'P 1'
#
loop_
_entity.id
_entity.type
_entity.pdbx_description
1 polymer ?
#
loop_
_entity_poly.entity_id
_entity_poly.type
_entity_poly.pdbx_seq_one_letter_code
_entity_poly.pdbx_strand_id
1 'polypeptide(L)'
;FYNTQLREQLSTLRKQLPGADIVYVNQYDIVYDFFANPSNYGFKATTQACCGLGGKYSFTWGAQCGLTGTVDGKSVTVGSCSDPASYIIWDGIHLTDQANRVLTKQILTGKFFEPSTFSISNRCQIQPI
;
A
#
# COMPACT_ATOMS: atom_id res chain seq x y z
N PHE A 1 -3.30 0.68 -18.37
CA PHE A 1 -4.11 1.83 -18.84
C PHE A 1 -3.96 3.04 -17.92
N TYR A 2 -4.55 3.06 -16.72
CA TYR A 2 -4.53 4.26 -15.85
C TYR A 2 -3.11 4.80 -15.57
N ASN A 3 -2.19 3.95 -15.08
CA ASN A 3 -0.81 4.38 -14.78
C ASN A 3 -0.05 4.88 -16.03
N THR A 4 -0.35 4.33 -17.20
CA THR A 4 0.23 4.79 -18.48
C THR A 4 -0.24 6.20 -18.79
N GLN A 5 -1.55 6.44 -18.80
CA GLN A 5 -2.12 7.76 -19.06
C GLN A 5 -1.66 8.79 -18.02
N LEU A 6 -1.61 8.40 -16.75
CA LEU A 6 -1.13 9.27 -15.67
C LEU A 6 0.31 9.73 -15.94
N ARG A 7 1.22 8.81 -16.28
CA ARG A 7 2.62 9.13 -16.58
C ARG A 7 2.74 10.07 -17.79
N GLU A 8 1.95 9.87 -18.84
CA GLU A 8 1.90 10.76 -20.00
C GLU A 8 1.44 12.18 -19.62
N GLN A 9 0.38 12.31 -18.81
CA GLN A 9 -0.10 13.62 -18.36
C GLN A 9 0.92 14.30 -17.44
N LEU A 10 1.59 13.56 -16.55
CA LEU A 10 2.66 14.11 -15.71
C LEU A 10 3.86 14.57 -16.53
N SER A 11 4.19 13.87 -17.62
CA SER A 11 5.23 14.31 -18.57
C SER A 11 4.87 15.64 -19.25
N THR A 12 3.61 15.82 -19.66
CA THR A 12 3.11 17.10 -20.18
C THR A 12 3.16 18.20 -19.12
N LEU A 13 2.71 17.89 -17.90
CA LEU A 13 2.65 18.87 -16.81
C LEU A 13 4.03 19.39 -16.41
N ARG A 14 5.06 18.53 -16.40
CA ARG A 14 6.47 18.95 -16.17
C ARG A 14 6.95 20.01 -17.16
N LYS A 15 6.53 19.92 -18.42
CA LYS A 15 6.89 20.92 -19.45
C LYS A 15 6.18 22.25 -19.23
N GLN A 16 4.95 22.21 -18.71
CA GLN A 16 4.15 23.40 -18.44
C GLN A 16 4.57 24.12 -17.14
N LEU A 17 5.16 23.39 -16.20
CA LEU A 17 5.54 23.89 -14.88
C LEU A 17 7.03 23.67 -14.59
N PRO A 18 7.95 24.36 -15.30
CA PRO A 18 9.40 24.15 -15.15
C PRO A 18 9.96 24.51 -13.76
N GLY A 19 9.20 25.25 -12.95
CA GLY A 19 9.56 25.58 -11.56
C GLY A 19 9.10 24.57 -10.50
N ALA A 20 8.41 23.48 -10.90
CA ALA A 20 7.87 22.49 -9.99
C ALA A 20 8.52 21.11 -10.19
N ASP A 21 8.89 20.47 -9.08
CA ASP A 21 9.29 19.06 -9.08
C ASP A 21 8.03 18.18 -9.09
N ILE A 22 7.66 17.65 -10.26
CA ILE A 22 6.52 16.74 -10.42
C ILE A 22 7.06 15.32 -10.58
N VAL A 23 6.85 14.48 -9.56
CA VAL A 23 7.45 13.15 -9.48
C VAL A 23 6.37 12.09 -9.45
N TYR A 24 6.44 11.14 -10.38
CA TYR A 24 5.62 9.94 -10.32
C TYR A 24 6.36 8.89 -9.50
N VAL A 25 5.66 8.29 -8.53
CA VAL A 25 6.18 7.18 -7.74
C VAL A 25 5.50 5.91 -8.22
N ASN A 26 6.27 4.97 -8.79
CA ASN A 26 5.76 3.69 -9.23
C ASN A 26 5.52 2.74 -8.05
N GLN A 27 4.55 3.09 -7.21
CA GLN A 27 4.14 2.28 -6.05
C GLN A 27 3.54 0.93 -6.46
N TYR A 28 2.99 0.82 -7.67
CA TYR A 28 2.39 -0.41 -8.16
C TYR A 28 3.41 -1.56 -8.17
N ASP A 29 4.60 -1.32 -8.73
CA ASP A 29 5.65 -2.35 -8.79
C ASP A 29 6.17 -2.71 -7.40
N ILE A 30 6.23 -1.75 -6.48
CA ILE A 30 6.65 -1.99 -5.08
C ILE A 30 5.64 -2.91 -4.39
N VAL A 31 4.35 -2.54 -4.47
CA VAL A 31 3.26 -3.31 -3.85
C VAL A 31 3.21 -4.70 -4.46
N TYR A 32 3.24 -4.80 -5.79
CA TYR A 32 3.25 -6.07 -6.49
C TYR A 32 4.39 -6.98 -6.02
N ASP A 33 5.59 -6.44 -5.82
CA ASP A 33 6.75 -7.24 -5.40
C ASP A 33 6.57 -7.86 -4.02
N PHE A 34 6.07 -7.13 -3.02
CA PHE A 34 5.86 -7.74 -1.69
C PHE A 34 4.60 -8.60 -1.60
N PHE A 35 3.68 -8.52 -2.57
CA PHE A 35 2.63 -9.54 -2.76
C PHE A 35 3.17 -10.82 -3.42
N ALA A 36 4.08 -10.68 -4.38
CA ALA A 36 4.70 -11.81 -5.07
C ALA A 36 5.75 -12.52 -4.22
N ASN A 37 6.47 -11.77 -3.37
CA ASN A 37 7.60 -12.23 -2.56
C ASN A 37 7.43 -11.88 -1.06
N PRO A 38 6.31 -12.24 -0.41
CA PRO A 38 5.96 -11.76 0.93
C PRO A 38 6.97 -12.12 2.01
N SER A 39 7.61 -13.28 1.91
CA SER A 39 8.62 -13.74 2.87
C SER A 39 9.86 -12.86 2.91
N ASN A 40 10.23 -12.23 1.79
CA ASN A 40 11.37 -11.30 1.73
C ASN A 40 11.14 -10.05 2.59
N TYR A 41 9.88 -9.78 2.93
CA TYR A 41 9.44 -8.62 3.69
C TYR A 41 8.88 -8.97 5.07
N GLY A 42 8.94 -10.25 5.46
CA GLY A 42 8.44 -10.74 6.75
C GLY A 42 6.93 -11.00 6.80
N PHE A 43 6.23 -10.93 5.66
CA PHE A 43 4.79 -11.21 5.60
C PHE A 43 4.53 -12.71 5.45
N LYS A 44 3.47 -13.16 6.13
CA LYS A 44 2.94 -14.53 6.08
C LYS A 44 1.60 -14.57 5.35
N ALA A 45 0.73 -13.60 5.63
CA ALA A 45 -0.59 -13.49 5.03
C ALA A 45 -0.63 -12.36 3.99
N THR A 46 -1.04 -12.68 2.77
CA THR A 46 -1.00 -11.73 1.64
C THR A 46 -2.37 -11.16 1.32
N THR A 47 -3.34 -12.03 1.06
CA THR A 47 -4.67 -11.64 0.53
C THR A 47 -5.77 -11.70 1.58
N GLN A 48 -5.48 -12.24 2.76
CA GLN A 48 -6.40 -12.22 3.89
C GLN A 48 -6.29 -10.89 4.64
N ALA A 49 -7.43 -10.28 4.95
CA ALA A 49 -7.46 -9.12 5.84
C ALA A 49 -7.13 -9.53 7.28
N CYS A 50 -6.33 -8.72 7.97
CA CYS A 50 -6.06 -8.89 9.40
C CYS A 50 -7.27 -8.49 10.25
N CYS A 51 -7.87 -7.33 9.99
CA CYS A 51 -9.11 -6.87 10.59
C CYS A 51 -10.29 -7.15 9.67
N GLY A 52 -10.76 -8.38 9.70
CA GLY A 52 -11.81 -8.83 8.82
C GLY A 52 -12.30 -10.23 9.17
N LEU A 53 -13.44 -10.61 8.60
CA LEU A 53 -14.05 -11.90 8.87
C LEU A 53 -14.75 -12.45 7.62
N GLY A 54 -14.74 -13.78 7.49
CA GLY A 54 -15.49 -14.52 6.48
C GLY A 54 -14.78 -14.68 5.12
N GLY A 55 -15.16 -15.73 4.39
CA GLY A 55 -14.70 -15.99 3.03
C GLY A 55 -13.19 -16.26 2.88
N LYS A 56 -12.75 -16.38 1.62
CA LYS A 56 -11.35 -16.67 1.25
C LYS A 56 -10.36 -15.57 1.67
N TYR A 57 -10.83 -14.33 1.74
CA TYR A 57 -9.99 -13.14 1.96
C TYR A 57 -10.17 -12.54 3.37
N SER A 58 -10.81 -13.25 4.29
CA SER A 58 -11.18 -12.72 5.61
C SER A 58 -11.91 -11.39 5.51
N PHE A 59 -12.81 -11.24 4.54
CA PHE A 59 -13.52 -10.00 4.28
C PHE A 59 -14.97 -10.26 3.87
N THR A 60 -15.89 -9.55 4.50
CA THR A 60 -17.33 -9.59 4.21
C THR A 60 -17.85 -8.17 4.04
N TRP A 61 -18.49 -7.90 2.90
CA TRP A 61 -19.12 -6.60 2.66
C TRP A 61 -20.26 -6.36 3.68
N GLY A 62 -20.27 -5.21 4.33
CA GLY A 62 -21.23 -4.88 5.40
C GLY A 62 -20.82 -5.34 6.81
N ALA A 63 -19.65 -5.98 6.96
CA ALA A 63 -19.01 -6.25 8.25
C ALA A 63 -17.56 -5.75 8.20
N GLN A 64 -17.38 -4.44 8.11
CA GLN A 64 -16.06 -3.81 8.09
C GLN A 64 -15.39 -3.82 9.47
N CYS A 65 -14.07 -3.65 9.49
CA CYS A 65 -13.26 -3.53 10.70
C CYS A 65 -13.86 -2.55 11.72
N GLY A 66 -14.02 -2.98 12.98
CA GLY A 66 -14.59 -2.20 14.06
C GLY A 66 -16.12 -2.07 14.05
N LEU A 67 -16.80 -2.50 12.97
CA LEU A 67 -18.25 -2.53 12.90
C LEU A 67 -18.80 -3.85 13.43
N THR A 68 -20.04 -3.78 13.94
CA THR A 68 -20.81 -4.96 14.31
C THR A 68 -21.72 -5.34 13.14
N GLY A 69 -21.50 -6.53 12.59
CA GLY A 69 -22.29 -7.10 11.50
C GLY A 69 -22.91 -8.43 11.89
N THR A 70 -23.77 -8.97 11.04
CA THR A 70 -24.28 -10.34 11.19
C THR A 70 -23.51 -11.27 10.26
N VAL A 71 -22.81 -12.26 10.82
CA VAL A 71 -22.16 -13.33 10.05
C VAL A 71 -22.70 -14.67 10.51
N ASP A 72 -23.16 -15.48 9.57
CA ASP A 72 -23.80 -16.78 9.84
C ASP A 72 -24.93 -16.70 10.89
N GLY A 73 -25.71 -15.62 10.85
CA GLY A 73 -26.83 -15.37 11.77
C GLY A 73 -26.43 -14.90 13.17
N LYS A 74 -25.13 -14.62 13.43
CA LYS A 74 -24.63 -14.11 14.71
C LYS A 74 -24.13 -12.68 14.60
N SER A 75 -24.43 -11.86 15.60
CA SER A 75 -23.86 -10.52 15.73
C SER A 75 -22.38 -10.64 16.13
N VAL A 76 -21.49 -10.10 15.32
CA VAL A 76 -20.04 -10.15 15.49
C VAL A 76 -19.46 -8.77 15.27
N THR A 77 -18.68 -8.27 16.24
CA THR A 77 -17.83 -7.10 16.04
C THR A 77 -16.53 -7.55 15.39
N VAL A 78 -16.21 -6.97 14.23
CA VAL A 78 -15.01 -7.35 13.48
C VAL A 78 -13.77 -6.77 14.15
N GLY A 79 -12.93 -7.65 14.66
CA GLY A 79 -11.68 -7.30 15.34
C GLY A 79 -10.44 -7.55 14.47
N SER A 80 -9.29 -7.11 14.98
CA SER A 80 -7.99 -7.34 14.38
C SER A 80 -7.46 -8.75 14.65
N CYS A 81 -6.60 -9.25 13.76
CA CYS A 81 -5.82 -10.46 13.97
C CYS A 81 -4.77 -10.27 15.07
N SER A 82 -4.21 -11.37 15.59
CA SER A 82 -3.25 -11.33 16.70
C SER A 82 -1.85 -10.80 16.32
N ASP A 83 -1.49 -10.85 15.03
CA ASP A 83 -0.19 -10.41 14.53
C ASP A 83 -0.34 -9.57 13.24
N PRO A 84 -0.76 -8.29 13.34
CA PRO A 84 -0.93 -7.43 12.17
C PRO A 84 0.36 -7.19 11.37
N ALA A 85 1.53 -7.35 12.00
CA ALA A 85 2.82 -7.13 11.35
C ALA A 85 3.15 -8.20 10.30
N SER A 86 2.57 -9.41 10.40
CA SER A 86 2.76 -10.46 9.39
C SER A 86 1.72 -10.46 8.28
N TYR A 87 0.82 -9.47 8.23
CA TYR A 87 -0.22 -9.33 7.22
C TYR A 87 0.06 -8.15 6.28
N ILE A 88 -0.24 -8.32 4.99
CA ILE A 88 -0.18 -7.23 4.02
C ILE A 88 -1.45 -6.36 4.08
N ILE A 89 -2.64 -6.99 4.13
CA ILE A 89 -3.93 -6.31 4.09
C ILE A 89 -4.49 -6.12 5.51
N TRP A 90 -4.91 -4.89 5.82
CA TRP A 90 -5.59 -4.55 7.06
C TRP A 90 -7.06 -4.95 7.03
N ASP A 91 -7.89 -4.36 6.16
CA ASP A 91 -9.37 -4.44 6.25
C ASP A 91 -10.05 -4.91 4.95
N GLY A 92 -9.29 -5.55 4.06
CA GLY A 92 -9.73 -5.98 2.74
C GLY A 92 -9.41 -5.00 1.62
N ILE A 93 -9.02 -3.75 1.96
CA ILE A 93 -8.70 -2.71 0.99
C ILE A 93 -7.34 -2.06 1.30
N HIS A 94 -7.10 -1.71 2.56
CA HIS A 94 -5.93 -0.96 2.97
C HIS A 94 -4.76 -1.85 3.38
N LEU A 95 -3.53 -1.34 3.27
CA LEU A 95 -2.33 -1.99 3.78
C LEU A 95 -2.22 -1.88 5.30
N THR A 96 -1.58 -2.84 5.95
CA THR A 96 -1.20 -2.75 7.38
C THR A 96 -0.13 -1.68 7.61
N ASP A 97 0.08 -1.26 8.87
CA ASP A 97 1.18 -0.35 9.22
C ASP A 97 2.54 -0.90 8.75
N GLN A 98 2.79 -2.19 8.98
CA GLN A 98 4.03 -2.84 8.56
C GLN A 98 4.20 -2.85 7.04
N ALA A 99 3.14 -3.12 6.28
CA ALA A 99 3.17 -3.04 4.82
C ALA A 99 3.42 -1.60 4.32
N ASN A 100 2.83 -0.59 4.96
CA ASN A 100 3.12 0.82 4.66
C ASN A 100 4.57 1.20 5.00
N ARG A 101 5.15 0.67 6.08
CA ARG A 101 6.57 0.88 6.40
C ARG A 101 7.49 0.29 5.34
N VAL A 102 7.20 -0.92 4.87
CA VAL A 102 7.95 -1.56 3.77
C VAL A 102 7.83 -0.74 2.49
N LEU A 103 6.61 -0.36 2.09
CA LEU A 103 6.36 0.48 0.93
C LEU A 103 7.15 1.80 1.01
N THR A 104 7.08 2.49 2.15
CA THR A 104 7.77 3.77 2.35
C THR A 104 9.29 3.61 2.28
N LYS A 105 9.86 2.54 2.87
CA LYS A 105 11.30 2.26 2.77
C LYS A 105 11.75 2.08 1.32
N GLN A 106 10.95 1.40 0.49
CA GLN A 106 11.24 1.23 -0.94
C GLN A 106 11.12 2.55 -1.71
N ILE A 107 10.09 3.35 -1.44
CA ILE A 107 9.90 4.69 -2.02
C ILE A 107 11.11 5.58 -1.75
N LEU A 108 11.59 5.59 -0.50
CA LEU A 108 12.71 6.46 -0.08
C LEU A 108 14.07 6.07 -0.66
N THR A 109 14.20 4.90 -1.32
CA THR A 109 15.40 4.58 -2.11
C THR A 109 15.54 5.46 -3.36
N GLY A 110 14.46 6.10 -3.81
CA GLY A 110 14.40 6.88 -5.04
C GLY A 110 14.37 6.06 -6.34
N LYS A 111 14.56 4.74 -6.27
CA LYS A 111 14.61 3.84 -7.45
C LYS A 111 13.32 3.84 -8.27
N PHE A 112 12.18 4.12 -7.64
CA PHE A 112 10.85 4.05 -8.25
C PHE A 112 10.32 5.41 -8.71
N PHE A 113 11.17 6.44 -8.76
CA PHE A 113 10.80 7.77 -9.18
C PHE A 113 10.93 7.97 -10.69
N GLU A 114 9.99 8.72 -11.25
CA GLU A 114 10.08 9.27 -12.58
C GLU A 114 9.89 10.80 -12.52
N PRO A 115 10.81 11.60 -13.10
CA PRO A 115 12.04 11.16 -13.76
C PRO A 115 13.06 10.58 -12.77
N SER A 116 13.87 9.62 -13.22
CA SER A 116 14.89 8.97 -12.38
C SER A 116 16.04 9.90 -11.97
N THR A 117 16.12 11.09 -12.56
CA THR A 117 17.04 12.16 -12.18
C THR A 117 16.61 12.90 -10.92
N PHE A 118 15.35 12.79 -10.51
CA PHE A 118 14.89 13.39 -9.26
C PHE A 118 15.47 12.63 -8.06
N SER A 119 16.03 13.38 -7.11
CA SER A 119 16.56 12.82 -5.86
C SER A 119 15.91 13.52 -4.67
N ILE A 120 15.14 12.75 -3.90
CA ILE A 120 14.45 13.25 -2.70
C ILE A 120 15.42 13.73 -1.61
N SER A 121 16.63 13.15 -1.54
CA SER A 121 17.65 13.60 -0.59
C SER A 121 18.18 15.01 -0.89
N ASN A 122 18.00 15.50 -2.12
CA ASN A 122 18.35 16.88 -2.49
C ASN A 122 17.27 17.90 -2.09
N ARG A 123 16.13 17.43 -1.58
CA ARG A 123 14.97 18.26 -1.18
C ARG A 123 14.61 18.11 0.28
N CYS A 124 14.81 16.93 0.86
CA CYS A 124 14.37 16.59 2.20
C CYS A 124 15.49 15.89 2.98
N GLN A 125 15.54 16.14 4.29
CA GLN A 125 16.33 15.34 5.22
C GLN A 125 15.50 14.12 5.64
N ILE A 126 15.83 12.96 5.08
CA ILE A 126 15.12 11.71 5.38
C ILE A 126 15.45 11.28 6.82
N GLN A 127 14.40 11.05 7.61
CA GLN A 127 14.52 10.49 8.96
C GLN A 127 14.27 8.98 8.95
N PRO A 128 14.85 8.22 9.91
CA PRO A 128 14.58 6.79 10.04
C PRO A 128 13.09 6.47 10.28
N ILE A 129 12.66 5.30 9.79
CA ILE A 129 11.29 4.74 9.91
C ILE A 129 11.29 3.41 10.65
#